data_AF-A0A816R3A9-F1
#
_entry.id   AF-A0A816R3A9-F1
#
_cell.length_a   1.000
_cell.length_b   1.000
_cell.length_c   1.000
_cell.angle_alpha   90.00
_cell.angle_beta   90.00
_cell.angle_gamma   90.00
#
_symmetry.space_group_name_H-M   'P 1'
#
loop_
_entity.id
_entity.type
_entity.pdbx_description
1 polymer ?
#
loop_
_entity_poly.entity_id
_entity_poly.type
_entity_poly.pdbx_seq_one_letter_code
_entity_poly.pdbx_strand_id
1 'polypeptide(L)'
;MYCLFVDKPWLKYQFTDVHGKLIKKSGELECEMKCPTANIDKIVLDKILGSLMGLALGDALGAHVEFRPHEYLQANLVENLEGGGTWGLDKGQFTDNTSMALCLATSLIARRDFVAYDQLVRYKWWYQYGYMSSTGQCFDIGSATKQSLARFAKNQKDFANKNNIPIQYMDFLSNRDYLRKFNVYCSEAGAAGNGALMRLAPAPLFFYRNPEKAVEYAGISGQITHGDVKAYDACRFYAVLIVGTLQHKSKEKLLDKHSTMIIDRGLATRICIQIFRR
;
A
#
# COMPACT_ATOMS: atom_id res chain seq x y z
N MET A 1 -22.74 4.00 -1.41
CA MET A 1 -21.91 2.94 -0.80
C MET A 1 -21.46 3.42 0.57
N TYR A 2 -22.35 3.36 1.57
CA TYR A 2 -22.01 3.65 2.97
C TYR A 2 -21.39 2.38 3.54
N CYS A 3 -20.07 2.20 3.38
CA CYS A 3 -19.37 1.21 4.18
C CYS A 3 -19.40 1.70 5.63
N LEU A 4 -19.88 0.83 6.51
CA LEU A 4 -20.07 1.05 7.94
C LEU A 4 -18.74 1.48 8.61
N PHE A 5 -18.52 2.78 8.75
CA PHE A 5 -17.45 3.38 9.57
C PHE A 5 -17.85 3.54 11.05
N VAL A 6 -18.87 2.82 11.52
CA VAL A 6 -19.38 2.97 12.88
C VAL A 6 -18.64 2.00 13.82
N ASP A 7 -18.10 2.57 14.90
CA ASP A 7 -17.42 1.91 16.04
C ASP A 7 -16.22 1.02 15.72
N LYS A 8 -15.13 1.65 15.29
CA LYS A 8 -13.84 0.98 15.18
C LYS A 8 -12.79 1.59 16.13
N PRO A 9 -12.09 0.79 16.96
CA PRO A 9 -11.14 1.28 17.97
C PRO A 9 -10.08 2.26 17.47
N TRP A 10 -9.69 2.16 16.19
CA TRP A 10 -8.70 3.03 15.56
C TRP A 10 -9.15 4.47 15.28
N LEU A 11 -10.45 4.76 15.27
CA LEU A 11 -10.94 6.15 15.24
C LEU A 11 -10.58 6.88 16.54
N LYS A 12 -10.33 6.16 17.65
CA LYS A 12 -9.85 6.74 18.91
C LYS A 12 -8.33 6.94 18.96
N TYR A 13 -7.57 6.29 18.08
CA TYR A 13 -6.09 6.32 18.07
C TYR A 13 -5.50 7.41 17.17
N GLN A 14 -6.29 8.40 16.76
CA GLN A 14 -5.81 9.42 15.85
C GLN A 14 -5.17 10.61 16.60
N PHE A 15 -3.84 10.53 16.64
CA PHE A 15 -2.86 11.60 16.80
C PHE A 15 -2.76 12.23 18.19
N THR A 16 -1.96 11.63 19.06
CA THR A 16 -1.29 12.38 20.13
C THR A 16 0.12 12.78 19.67
N ASP A 17 0.58 13.99 19.99
CA ASP A 17 1.98 14.34 19.79
C ASP A 17 2.90 13.56 20.74
N VAL A 18 4.21 13.77 20.64
CA VAL A 18 5.20 13.13 21.52
C VAL A 18 5.06 13.50 23.01
N HIS A 19 4.15 14.42 23.35
CA HIS A 19 3.81 14.84 24.70
C HIS A 19 2.41 14.38 25.14
N GLY A 20 1.74 13.54 24.35
CA GLY A 20 0.42 13.00 24.68
C GLY A 20 -0.74 13.97 24.41
N LYS A 21 -0.50 15.11 23.74
CA LYS A 21 -1.56 16.07 23.41
C LYS A 21 -2.34 15.60 22.19
N LEU A 22 -3.66 15.50 22.32
CA LEU A 22 -4.56 15.24 21.20
C LEU A 22 -4.36 16.31 20.12
N ILE A 23 -3.92 15.89 18.94
CA ILE A 23 -3.65 16.75 17.79
C ILE A 23 -4.97 17.01 17.04
N LYS A 24 -5.86 16.02 16.87
CA LYS A 24 -7.18 16.18 16.22
C LYS A 24 -8.22 15.13 16.65
N LYS A 25 -9.52 15.49 16.60
CA LYS A 25 -10.65 14.55 16.76
C LYS A 25 -11.03 13.90 15.42
N SER A 26 -11.64 12.71 15.46
CA SER A 26 -12.14 11.97 14.27
C SER A 26 -12.95 12.85 13.30
N GLY A 27 -13.88 13.67 13.81
CA GLY A 27 -14.71 14.55 12.97
C GLY A 27 -13.96 15.74 12.34
N GLU A 28 -12.81 16.14 12.88
CA GLU A 28 -11.97 17.20 12.30
C GLU A 28 -11.18 16.67 11.09
N LEU A 29 -10.79 15.39 11.12
CA LEU A 29 -10.16 14.72 9.98
C LEU A 29 -11.14 14.47 8.84
N GLU A 30 -12.39 14.10 9.11
CA GLU A 30 -13.42 13.99 8.06
C GLU A 30 -13.63 15.32 7.31
N CYS A 31 -13.57 16.45 8.04
CA CYS A 31 -13.65 17.79 7.45
C CYS A 31 -12.41 18.16 6.61
N GLU A 32 -11.21 17.71 6.98
CA GLU A 32 -9.96 17.94 6.23
C GLU A 32 -9.71 16.93 5.10
N MET A 33 -10.30 15.74 5.20
CA MET A 33 -10.34 14.72 4.15
C MET A 33 -11.37 15.05 3.07
N LYS A 34 -12.10 16.17 3.19
CA LYS A 34 -12.79 16.77 2.05
C LYS A 34 -11.74 17.05 0.99
N CYS A 35 -11.65 16.13 0.04
CA CYS A 35 -10.81 16.25 -1.13
C CYS A 35 -11.17 17.60 -1.78
N PRO A 36 -10.21 18.50 -2.01
CA PRO A 36 -10.48 19.68 -2.81
C PRO A 36 -10.80 19.17 -4.23
N THR A 37 -12.07 18.91 -4.49
CA THR A 37 -12.58 18.46 -5.79
C THR A 37 -12.46 19.55 -6.85
N ALA A 38 -12.16 20.79 -6.43
CA ALA A 38 -11.82 21.87 -7.32
C ALA A 38 -10.47 21.60 -8.00
N ASN A 39 -10.50 21.31 -9.31
CA ASN A 39 -9.37 21.20 -10.24
C ASN A 39 -8.66 19.83 -10.38
N ILE A 40 -9.39 18.71 -10.31
CA ILE A 40 -8.90 17.44 -10.88
C ILE A 40 -9.58 17.20 -12.24
N ASP A 41 -8.78 16.92 -13.26
CA ASP A 41 -9.27 16.49 -14.58
C ASP A 41 -10.16 15.25 -14.45
N LYS A 42 -11.35 15.27 -15.07
CA LYS A 42 -12.34 14.20 -14.91
C LYS A 42 -11.85 12.84 -15.39
N ILE A 43 -11.04 12.80 -16.45
CA ILE A 43 -10.45 11.57 -16.99
C ILE A 43 -9.39 11.04 -16.02
N VAL A 44 -8.59 11.92 -15.42
CA VAL A 44 -7.63 11.53 -14.38
C VAL A 44 -8.35 10.98 -13.16
N LEU A 45 -9.43 11.62 -12.71
CA LEU A 45 -10.23 11.13 -11.57
C LEU A 45 -10.81 9.74 -11.85
N ASP A 46 -11.39 9.54 -13.04
CA ASP A 46 -11.93 8.25 -13.48
C ASP A 46 -10.86 7.14 -13.44
N LYS A 47 -9.66 7.42 -13.96
CA LYS A 47 -8.52 6.49 -13.91
C LYS A 47 -8.06 6.19 -12.47
N ILE A 48 -8.08 7.17 -11.58
CA ILE A 48 -7.74 6.97 -10.16
C ILE A 48 -8.75 6.04 -9.50
N LEU A 49 -10.05 6.31 -9.69
CA LEU A 49 -11.13 5.48 -9.16
C LEU A 49 -11.06 4.07 -9.73
N GLY A 50 -10.91 3.94 -11.05
CA GLY A 50 -10.78 2.65 -11.73
C GLY A 50 -9.56 1.85 -11.27
N SER A 51 -8.43 2.50 -10.94
CA SER A 51 -7.25 1.80 -10.40
C SER A 51 -7.51 1.20 -9.02
N LEU A 52 -8.15 1.94 -8.12
CA LEU A 52 -8.44 1.48 -6.77
C LEU A 52 -9.59 0.47 -6.73
N MET A 53 -10.66 0.71 -7.49
CA MET A 53 -11.78 -0.22 -7.62
C MET A 53 -11.37 -1.49 -8.35
N GLY A 54 -10.58 -1.38 -9.43
CA GLY A 54 -10.07 -2.51 -10.18
C GLY A 54 -9.16 -3.41 -9.34
N LEU A 55 -8.34 -2.83 -8.46
CA LEU A 55 -7.56 -3.58 -7.48
C LEU A 55 -8.49 -4.40 -6.57
N ALA A 56 -9.49 -3.76 -5.96
CA ALA A 56 -10.41 -4.43 -5.03
C ALA A 56 -11.29 -5.49 -5.69
N LEU A 57 -11.76 -5.22 -6.91
CA LEU A 57 -12.55 -6.17 -7.70
C LEU A 57 -11.71 -7.36 -8.14
N GLY A 58 -10.49 -7.12 -8.64
CA GLY A 58 -9.58 -8.18 -9.06
C GLY A 58 -9.16 -9.08 -7.89
N ASP A 59 -8.92 -8.48 -6.72
CA ASP A 59 -8.67 -9.17 -5.46
C ASP A 59 -9.87 -10.08 -5.08
N ALA A 60 -11.07 -9.51 -4.94
CA ALA A 60 -12.25 -10.28 -4.55
C ALA A 60 -12.64 -11.38 -5.56
N LEU A 61 -12.42 -11.18 -6.86
CA LEU A 61 -12.61 -12.21 -7.89
C LEU A 61 -11.56 -13.32 -7.76
N GLY A 62 -10.28 -12.95 -7.60
CA GLY A 62 -9.16 -13.89 -7.52
C GLY A 62 -9.20 -14.75 -6.25
N ALA A 63 -9.67 -14.20 -5.13
CA ALA A 63 -9.76 -14.88 -3.84
C ALA A 63 -10.62 -16.16 -3.89
N HIS A 64 -11.64 -16.21 -4.76
CA HIS A 64 -12.49 -17.39 -4.94
C HIS A 64 -11.70 -18.63 -5.38
N VAL A 65 -10.65 -18.43 -6.17
CA VAL A 65 -9.89 -19.50 -6.82
C VAL A 65 -8.43 -19.55 -6.40
N GLU A 66 -8.07 -18.83 -5.35
CA GLU A 66 -6.72 -18.87 -4.80
C GLU A 66 -6.29 -20.31 -4.46
N PHE A 67 -5.04 -20.66 -4.76
CA PHE A 67 -4.45 -22.00 -4.60
C PHE A 67 -5.11 -23.13 -5.42
N ARG A 68 -6.06 -22.82 -6.31
CA ARG A 68 -6.61 -23.81 -7.24
C ARG A 68 -5.65 -24.08 -8.41
N PRO A 69 -5.55 -25.33 -8.87
CA PRO A 69 -4.72 -25.66 -10.03
C PRO A 69 -5.31 -25.08 -11.32
N HIS A 70 -4.48 -24.93 -12.35
CA HIS A 70 -4.91 -24.32 -13.62
C HIS A 70 -6.08 -25.09 -14.28
N GLU A 71 -6.09 -26.42 -14.18
CA GLU A 71 -7.14 -27.29 -14.71
C GLU A 71 -8.50 -27.00 -14.04
N TYR A 72 -8.49 -26.64 -12.75
CA TYR A 72 -9.71 -26.21 -12.05
C TYR A 72 -10.26 -24.92 -12.65
N LEU A 73 -9.40 -23.96 -12.97
CA LEU A 73 -9.79 -22.67 -13.57
C LEU A 73 -10.37 -22.83 -14.98
N GLN A 74 -9.89 -23.81 -15.75
CA GLN A 74 -10.43 -24.10 -17.08
C GLN A 74 -11.86 -24.65 -17.02
N ALA A 75 -12.17 -25.44 -15.98
CA ALA A 75 -13.50 -26.02 -15.78
C ALA A 75 -14.46 -25.10 -14.99
N ASN A 76 -13.93 -24.14 -14.22
CA ASN A 76 -14.70 -23.28 -13.32
C ASN A 76 -14.32 -21.82 -13.54
N LEU A 77 -14.84 -21.24 -14.62
CA LEU A 77 -14.62 -19.82 -14.95
C LEU A 77 -15.22 -18.92 -13.87
N VAL A 78 -14.45 -17.91 -13.45
CA VAL A 78 -14.88 -16.91 -12.48
C VAL A 78 -15.42 -15.69 -13.22
N GLU A 79 -16.74 -15.60 -13.34
CA GLU A 79 -17.40 -14.50 -14.06
C GLU A 79 -18.08 -13.50 -13.11
N ASN A 80 -18.31 -13.87 -11.85
CA ASN A 80 -18.99 -13.06 -10.85
C ASN A 80 -18.24 -13.07 -9.51
N LEU A 81 -18.62 -12.14 -8.62
CA LEU A 81 -18.15 -12.11 -7.23
C LEU A 81 -18.83 -13.21 -6.41
N GLU A 82 -18.32 -14.44 -6.50
CA GLU A 82 -18.96 -15.60 -5.87
C GLU A 82 -18.70 -15.75 -4.36
N GLY A 83 -17.66 -15.09 -3.81
CA GLY A 83 -17.23 -15.33 -2.42
C GLY A 83 -16.57 -16.71 -2.27
N GLY A 84 -16.72 -17.39 -1.14
CA GLY A 84 -16.16 -18.72 -0.89
C GLY A 84 -14.62 -18.77 -0.96
N GLY A 85 -14.10 -19.71 -1.74
CA GLY A 85 -12.65 -19.90 -1.90
C GLY A 85 -11.95 -20.48 -0.66
N THR A 86 -10.63 -20.36 -0.62
CA THR A 86 -9.77 -20.87 0.46
C THR A 86 -10.19 -20.38 1.85
N TRP A 87 -10.71 -19.16 1.92
CA TRP A 87 -11.02 -18.47 3.16
C TRP A 87 -12.51 -18.42 3.49
N GLY A 88 -13.39 -18.98 2.65
CA GLY A 88 -14.84 -19.01 2.89
C GLY A 88 -15.48 -17.61 2.93
N LEU A 89 -15.07 -16.71 2.05
CA LEU A 89 -15.45 -15.29 2.05
C LEU A 89 -16.91 -15.04 1.66
N ASP A 90 -17.49 -13.95 2.14
CA ASP A 90 -18.75 -13.44 1.58
C ASP A 90 -18.52 -12.80 0.20
N LYS A 91 -19.58 -12.71 -0.61
CA LYS A 91 -19.53 -12.09 -1.93
C LYS A 91 -18.99 -10.65 -1.86
N GLY A 92 -17.90 -10.39 -2.59
CA GLY A 92 -17.27 -9.07 -2.67
C GLY A 92 -16.29 -8.74 -1.53
N GLN A 93 -16.06 -9.64 -0.57
CA GLN A 93 -14.96 -9.47 0.38
C GLN A 93 -13.61 -9.65 -0.35
N PHE A 94 -12.71 -8.70 -0.11
CA PHE A 94 -11.33 -8.66 -0.63
C PHE A 94 -10.34 -9.19 0.41
N THR A 95 -9.09 -9.52 0.03
CA THR A 95 -8.07 -10.09 0.92
C THR A 95 -7.01 -9.07 1.37
N ASP A 96 -5.76 -9.53 1.57
CA ASP A 96 -4.64 -8.72 2.01
C ASP A 96 -4.22 -7.69 0.95
N ASN A 97 -4.37 -7.97 -0.35
CA ASN A 97 -4.05 -7.02 -1.43
C ASN A 97 -4.73 -5.67 -1.20
N THR A 98 -6.05 -5.68 -1.08
CA THR A 98 -6.85 -4.46 -0.87
C THR A 98 -6.69 -3.91 0.53
N SER A 99 -6.63 -4.77 1.57
CA SER A 99 -6.44 -4.31 2.96
C SER A 99 -5.16 -3.50 3.11
N MET A 100 -4.06 -3.99 2.54
CA MET A 100 -2.78 -3.30 2.55
C MET A 100 -2.78 -2.05 1.64
N ALA A 101 -3.43 -2.09 0.47
CA ALA A 101 -3.59 -0.88 -0.35
C ALA A 101 -4.35 0.23 0.41
N LEU A 102 -5.45 -0.11 1.10
CA LEU A 102 -6.20 0.84 1.93
C LEU A 102 -5.37 1.41 3.08
N CYS A 103 -4.54 0.57 3.72
CA CYS A 103 -3.59 1.02 4.73
C CYS A 103 -2.60 2.05 4.16
N LEU A 104 -2.02 1.79 2.97
CA LEU A 104 -1.10 2.72 2.30
C LEU A 104 -1.80 4.03 1.92
N ALA A 105 -2.98 3.94 1.30
CA ALA A 105 -3.78 5.11 0.92
C ALA A 105 -4.08 6.01 2.12
N THR A 106 -4.47 5.40 3.25
CA THR A 106 -4.79 6.16 4.45
C THR A 106 -3.55 6.77 5.10
N SER A 107 -2.39 6.12 4.99
CA SER A 107 -1.09 6.71 5.38
C SER A 107 -0.82 7.99 4.60
N LEU A 108 -0.88 7.89 3.27
CA LEU A 108 -0.60 9.01 2.36
C LEU A 108 -1.54 10.19 2.62
N ILE A 109 -2.84 9.94 2.79
CA ILE A 109 -3.84 10.98 3.07
C ILE A 109 -3.59 11.64 4.43
N ALA A 110 -3.43 10.85 5.49
CA ALA A 110 -3.29 11.39 6.84
C ALA A 110 -1.96 12.13 7.06
N ARG A 111 -0.88 11.64 6.43
CA ARG A 111 0.44 12.25 6.52
C ARG A 111 0.62 13.40 5.52
N ARG A 112 -0.24 13.47 4.51
CA ARG A 112 -0.13 14.36 3.34
C ARG A 112 1.23 14.24 2.63
N ASP A 113 1.88 13.09 2.78
CA ASP A 113 3.19 12.75 2.22
C ASP A 113 3.45 11.25 2.42
N PHE A 114 4.57 10.75 1.89
CA PHE A 114 5.02 9.39 2.11
C PHE A 114 5.85 9.28 3.40
N VAL A 115 5.36 8.50 4.36
CA VAL A 115 6.08 8.20 5.61
C VAL A 115 6.10 6.68 5.81
N ALA A 116 7.22 6.04 5.45
CA ALA A 116 7.40 4.59 5.53
C ALA A 116 7.09 4.00 6.91
N TYR A 117 7.39 4.74 8.00
CA TYR A 117 7.06 4.35 9.35
C TYR A 117 5.55 4.22 9.58
N ASP A 118 4.78 5.24 9.16
CA ASP A 118 3.31 5.27 9.31
C ASP A 118 2.64 4.19 8.46
N GLN A 119 3.18 3.90 7.27
CA GLN A 119 2.78 2.75 6.46
C GLN A 119 2.92 1.42 7.22
N LEU A 120 4.08 1.17 7.85
CA LEU A 120 4.30 -0.04 8.65
C LEU A 120 3.42 -0.10 9.90
N VAL A 121 3.17 1.04 10.56
CA VAL A 121 2.22 1.11 11.69
C VAL A 121 0.82 0.67 11.25
N ARG A 122 0.33 1.13 10.10
CA ARG A 122 -1.00 0.76 9.61
C ARG A 122 -1.08 -0.70 9.18
N TYR A 123 -0.03 -1.23 8.55
CA TYR A 123 0.04 -2.67 8.27
C TYR A 123 0.08 -3.50 9.55
N LYS A 124 0.77 -3.02 10.59
CA LYS A 124 0.75 -3.64 11.92
C LYS A 124 -0.65 -3.61 12.53
N TRP A 125 -1.38 -2.49 12.41
CA TRP A 125 -2.78 -2.41 12.86
C TRP A 125 -3.70 -3.35 12.09
N TRP A 126 -3.50 -3.51 10.78
CA TRP A 126 -4.21 -4.51 10.00
C TRP A 126 -3.92 -5.90 10.55
N TYR A 127 -2.64 -6.25 10.66
CA TYR A 127 -2.18 -7.54 11.17
C TYR A 127 -2.70 -7.89 12.57
N GLN A 128 -2.73 -6.92 13.49
CA GLN A 128 -3.09 -7.15 14.88
C GLN A 128 -4.59 -7.03 15.17
N TYR A 129 -5.29 -6.15 14.43
CA TYR A 129 -6.64 -5.71 14.80
C TYR A 129 -7.64 -5.75 13.63
N GLY A 130 -7.24 -6.22 12.44
CA GLY A 130 -8.10 -6.22 11.26
C GLY A 130 -8.41 -4.83 10.70
N TYR A 131 -7.59 -3.82 11.00
CA TYR A 131 -7.72 -2.48 10.40
C TYR A 131 -7.76 -2.56 8.87
N MET A 132 -8.78 -1.97 8.25
CA MET A 132 -9.03 -2.02 6.79
C MET A 132 -9.24 -3.43 6.21
N SER A 133 -9.59 -4.42 7.04
CA SER A 133 -10.00 -5.75 6.57
C SER A 133 -11.48 -5.81 6.19
N SER A 134 -11.80 -6.58 5.16
CA SER A 134 -13.18 -6.88 4.73
C SER A 134 -13.93 -7.80 5.70
N THR A 135 -13.21 -8.62 6.48
CA THR A 135 -13.77 -9.58 7.45
C THR A 135 -13.69 -9.08 8.90
N GLY A 136 -13.07 -7.92 9.11
CA GLY A 136 -12.82 -7.37 10.45
C GLY A 136 -11.64 -8.02 11.19
N GLN A 137 -10.94 -8.98 10.60
CA GLN A 137 -9.72 -9.61 11.13
C GLN A 137 -8.61 -9.68 10.06
N CYS A 138 -7.35 -9.81 10.46
CA CYS A 138 -6.28 -10.12 9.50
C CYS A 138 -6.38 -11.58 9.07
N PHE A 139 -6.38 -11.83 7.77
CA PHE A 139 -6.25 -13.15 7.16
C PHE A 139 -5.41 -13.03 5.88
N ASP A 140 -5.03 -14.17 5.29
CA ASP A 140 -4.28 -14.25 4.04
C ASP A 140 -2.92 -13.52 4.00
N ILE A 141 -2.36 -13.19 5.18
CA ILE A 141 -1.10 -12.46 5.23
C ILE A 141 0.07 -13.32 4.74
N GLY A 142 0.70 -12.87 3.65
CA GLY A 142 1.91 -13.49 3.12
C GLY A 142 3.07 -13.56 4.13
N SER A 143 3.86 -14.63 4.08
CA SER A 143 4.93 -14.92 5.04
C SER A 143 5.99 -13.80 5.12
N ALA A 144 6.43 -13.25 3.98
CA ALA A 144 7.39 -12.14 3.96
C ALA A 144 6.85 -10.86 4.63
N THR A 145 5.57 -10.55 4.39
CA THR A 145 4.89 -9.42 5.05
C THR A 145 4.82 -9.65 6.56
N LYS A 146 4.34 -10.83 7.00
CA LYS A 146 4.23 -11.19 8.41
C LYS A 146 5.57 -11.08 9.14
N GLN A 147 6.64 -11.62 8.55
CA GLN A 147 7.99 -11.55 9.11
C GLN A 147 8.49 -10.10 9.21
N SER A 148 8.27 -9.30 8.16
CA SER A 148 8.63 -7.87 8.16
C SER A 148 7.92 -7.08 9.25
N LEU A 149 6.62 -7.34 9.49
CA LEU A 149 5.87 -6.68 10.55
C LEU A 149 6.31 -7.12 11.95
N ALA A 150 6.66 -8.40 12.13
CA ALA A 150 7.24 -8.89 13.38
C ALA A 150 8.60 -8.22 13.66
N ARG A 151 9.45 -8.09 12.63
CA ARG A 151 10.71 -7.36 12.71
C ARG A 151 10.49 -5.88 13.03
N PHE A 152 9.52 -5.24 12.39
CA PHE A 152 9.16 -3.84 12.68
C PHE A 152 8.74 -3.65 14.14
N ALA A 153 7.86 -4.51 14.67
CA ALA A 153 7.44 -4.45 16.07
C ALA A 153 8.61 -4.64 17.04
N LYS A 154 9.55 -5.53 16.72
CA LYS A 154 10.79 -5.69 17.49
C LYS A 154 11.65 -4.41 17.43
N ASN A 155 11.85 -3.83 16.24
CA ASN A 155 12.60 -2.59 16.07
C ASN A 155 11.93 -1.42 16.84
N GLN A 156 10.59 -1.37 16.90
CA GLN A 156 9.87 -0.41 17.74
C GLN A 156 10.23 -0.56 19.21
N LYS A 157 10.22 -1.79 19.74
CA LYS A 157 10.61 -2.07 21.13
C LYS A 157 12.06 -1.69 21.43
N ASP A 158 12.98 -2.05 20.55
CA ASP A 158 14.41 -1.77 20.74
C ASP A 158 14.69 -0.25 20.68
N PHE A 159 14.07 0.44 19.73
CA PHE A 159 14.18 1.90 19.59
C PHE A 159 13.55 2.63 20.78
N ALA A 160 12.39 2.17 21.25
CA ALA A 160 11.71 2.71 22.43
C ALA A 160 12.60 2.65 23.67
N ASN A 161 13.15 1.46 23.96
CA ASN A 161 14.05 1.24 25.09
C ASN A 161 15.30 2.13 24.99
N LYS A 162 15.94 2.18 23.81
CA LYS A 162 17.16 2.96 23.60
C LYS A 162 16.97 4.46 23.81
N ASN A 163 15.77 4.99 23.54
CA ASN A 163 15.47 6.41 23.60
C ASN A 163 14.58 6.78 24.80
N ASN A 164 14.33 5.86 25.73
CA ASN A 164 13.43 6.06 26.88
C ASN A 164 12.01 6.52 26.48
N ILE A 165 11.47 5.97 25.40
CA ILE A 165 10.12 6.25 24.91
C ILE A 165 9.19 5.13 25.40
N PRO A 166 8.07 5.42 26.09
CA PRO A 166 7.11 4.37 26.44
C PRO A 166 6.52 3.71 25.18
N ILE A 167 6.44 2.38 25.18
CA ILE A 167 6.12 1.60 23.98
C ILE A 167 4.77 1.96 23.35
N GLN A 168 3.78 2.37 24.16
CA GLN A 168 2.46 2.78 23.65
C GLN A 168 2.50 4.01 22.73
N TYR A 169 3.57 4.81 22.77
CA TYR A 169 3.73 5.99 21.92
C TYR A 169 4.40 5.70 20.58
N MET A 170 4.97 4.50 20.38
CA MET A 170 5.73 4.21 19.16
C MET A 170 4.87 4.30 17.91
N ASP A 171 3.60 3.88 17.95
CA ASP A 171 2.71 4.00 16.79
C ASP A 171 2.36 5.44 16.41
N PHE A 172 2.61 6.39 17.31
CA PHE A 172 2.32 7.82 17.14
C PHE A 172 3.60 8.65 16.95
N LEU A 173 4.74 8.01 16.73
CA LEU A 173 6.03 8.67 16.59
C LEU A 173 5.99 9.69 15.44
N SER A 174 6.11 10.97 15.79
CA SER A 174 6.01 12.09 14.84
C SER A 174 7.25 12.99 14.81
N ASN A 175 8.16 12.84 15.79
CA ASN A 175 9.42 13.57 15.83
C ASN A 175 10.28 13.21 14.61
N ARG A 176 10.69 14.23 13.84
CA ARG A 176 11.41 14.06 12.58
C ARG A 176 12.79 13.41 12.77
N ASP A 177 13.50 13.73 13.83
CA ASP A 177 14.84 13.18 14.07
C ASP A 177 14.77 11.71 14.48
N TYR A 178 13.75 11.32 15.25
CA TYR A 178 13.50 9.91 15.55
C TYR A 178 13.07 9.11 14.33
N LEU A 179 12.16 9.66 13.51
CA LEU A 179 11.74 9.01 12.26
C LEU A 179 12.92 8.77 11.31
N ARG A 180 13.86 9.73 11.20
CA ARG A 180 15.09 9.57 10.39
C ARG A 180 16.03 8.49 10.92
N LYS A 181 16.08 8.30 12.24
CA LYS A 181 16.96 7.31 12.89
C LYS A 181 16.35 5.91 12.94
N PHE A 182 15.03 5.79 12.75
CA PHE A 182 14.34 4.51 12.83
C PHE A 182 14.59 3.65 11.57
N ASN A 183 15.03 2.40 11.75
CA ASN A 183 15.19 1.49 10.63
C ASN A 183 13.85 0.87 10.21
N VAL A 184 13.29 1.37 9.10
CA VAL A 184 12.06 0.88 8.48
C VAL A 184 12.26 -0.33 7.55
N TYR A 185 13.50 -0.66 7.17
CA TYR A 185 13.77 -1.78 6.27
C TYR A 185 13.79 -3.09 7.05
N CYS A 186 12.62 -3.73 7.13
CA CYS A 186 12.36 -4.86 8.02
C CYS A 186 12.30 -6.21 7.30
N SER A 187 12.51 -6.23 5.99
CA SER A 187 12.45 -7.45 5.17
C SER A 187 13.66 -8.36 5.39
N GLU A 188 13.41 -9.66 5.35
CA GLU A 188 14.45 -10.67 5.18
C GLU A 188 15.02 -10.65 3.76
N ALA A 189 16.23 -11.19 3.58
CA ALA A 189 16.90 -11.30 2.29
C ALA A 189 16.13 -12.25 1.35
N GLY A 190 16.07 -11.92 0.05
CA GLY A 190 15.45 -12.78 -0.97
C GLY A 190 13.91 -12.77 -0.99
N ALA A 191 13.26 -11.93 -0.20
CA ALA A 191 11.80 -11.75 -0.23
C ALA A 191 11.33 -11.10 -1.55
N ALA A 192 11.16 -11.92 -2.59
CA ALA A 192 10.81 -11.52 -3.96
C ALA A 192 9.32 -11.75 -4.32
N GLY A 193 8.47 -12.03 -3.33
CA GLY A 193 7.04 -12.28 -3.53
C GLY A 193 6.25 -11.04 -4.00
N ASN A 194 5.00 -11.26 -4.41
CA ASN A 194 4.09 -10.22 -4.92
C ASN A 194 3.57 -9.23 -3.85
N GLY A 195 3.80 -9.51 -2.56
CA GLY A 195 3.29 -8.75 -1.42
C GLY A 195 3.61 -7.25 -1.40
N ALA A 196 4.65 -6.85 -2.13
CA ALA A 196 4.99 -5.45 -2.37
C ALA A 196 4.12 -4.80 -3.47
N LEU A 197 3.98 -5.50 -4.60
CA LEU A 197 3.35 -4.97 -5.81
C LEU A 197 1.83 -4.91 -5.70
N MET A 198 1.21 -5.94 -5.12
CA MET A 198 -0.25 -6.08 -5.06
C MET A 198 -0.99 -4.93 -4.37
N ARG A 199 -0.28 -4.20 -3.49
CA ARG A 199 -0.81 -3.08 -2.69
C ARG A 199 -0.36 -1.70 -3.18
N LEU A 200 0.37 -1.63 -4.29
CA LEU A 200 1.18 -0.48 -4.65
C LEU A 200 0.36 0.76 -5.04
N ALA A 201 -0.76 0.55 -5.73
CA ALA A 201 -1.47 1.58 -6.50
C ALA A 201 -1.62 2.95 -5.81
N PRO A 202 -1.93 3.05 -4.50
CA PRO A 202 -2.06 4.35 -3.83
C PRO A 202 -0.83 5.27 -3.92
N ALA A 203 0.39 4.74 -3.91
CA ALA A 203 1.61 5.55 -3.95
C ALA A 203 1.74 6.35 -5.28
N PRO A 204 1.77 5.71 -6.46
CA PRO A 204 1.85 6.45 -7.73
C PRO A 204 0.60 7.29 -8.01
N LEU A 205 -0.58 6.90 -7.53
CA LEU A 205 -1.80 7.70 -7.65
C LEU A 205 -1.69 9.01 -6.86
N PHE A 206 -1.15 8.96 -5.63
CA PHE A 206 -1.00 10.14 -4.78
C PHE A 206 0.03 11.12 -5.33
N PHE A 207 1.14 10.61 -5.88
CA PHE A 207 2.25 11.43 -6.39
C PHE A 207 2.24 11.62 -7.91
N TYR A 208 1.14 11.36 -8.62
CA TYR A 208 1.14 11.31 -10.09
C TYR A 208 1.63 12.60 -10.79
N ARG A 209 1.48 13.75 -10.13
CA ARG A 209 1.99 15.06 -10.60
C ARG A 209 3.50 15.23 -10.42
N ASN A 210 4.14 14.37 -9.62
CA ASN A 210 5.58 14.28 -9.44
C ASN A 210 6.03 12.83 -9.70
N PRO A 211 6.25 12.47 -10.98
CA PRO A 211 6.61 11.12 -11.39
C PRO A 211 7.85 10.56 -10.68
N GLU A 212 8.83 11.41 -10.37
CA GLU A 212 10.04 11.02 -9.66
C GLU A 212 9.74 10.48 -8.27
N LYS A 213 8.98 11.25 -7.48
CA LYS A 213 8.51 10.82 -6.16
C LYS A 213 7.59 9.61 -6.24
N ALA A 214 6.70 9.55 -7.23
CA ALA A 214 5.80 8.42 -7.43
C ALA A 214 6.57 7.10 -7.57
N VAL A 215 7.60 7.10 -8.40
CA VAL A 215 8.44 5.91 -8.64
C VAL A 215 9.36 5.63 -7.45
N GLU A 216 9.99 6.64 -6.88
CA GLU A 216 10.84 6.49 -5.70
C GLU A 216 10.08 5.87 -4.52
N TYR A 217 8.95 6.47 -4.14
CA TYR A 217 8.14 6.02 -3.02
C TYR A 217 7.43 4.70 -3.29
N ALA A 218 7.11 4.38 -4.54
CA ALA A 218 6.67 3.05 -4.93
C ALA A 218 7.72 1.98 -4.60
N GLY A 219 8.99 2.25 -4.95
CA GLY A 219 10.10 1.36 -4.60
C GLY A 219 10.29 1.21 -3.10
N ILE A 220 10.34 2.33 -2.36
CA ILE A 220 10.53 2.30 -0.90
C ILE A 220 9.36 1.57 -0.22
N SER A 221 8.12 1.83 -0.64
CA SER A 221 6.91 1.18 -0.12
C SER A 221 6.94 -0.36 -0.27
N GLY A 222 7.52 -0.87 -1.36
CA GLY A 222 7.77 -2.29 -1.54
C GLY A 222 8.90 -2.79 -0.64
N GLN A 223 10.04 -2.10 -0.69
CA GLN A 223 11.30 -2.48 -0.06
C GLN A 223 11.20 -2.70 1.45
N ILE A 224 10.38 -1.91 2.15
CA ILE A 224 10.24 -2.01 3.61
C ILE A 224 9.66 -3.35 4.10
N THR A 225 9.05 -4.14 3.21
CA THR A 225 8.55 -5.50 3.51
C THR A 225 9.08 -6.60 2.58
N HIS A 226 9.66 -6.22 1.45
CA HIS A 226 10.17 -7.13 0.41
C HIS A 226 11.48 -6.56 -0.12
N GLY A 227 12.58 -6.96 0.52
CA GLY A 227 13.92 -6.40 0.34
C GLY A 227 14.69 -6.94 -0.86
N ASP A 228 14.11 -7.90 -1.61
CA ASP A 228 14.70 -8.34 -2.88
C ASP A 228 14.50 -7.27 -3.96
N VAL A 229 15.57 -6.98 -4.70
CA VAL A 229 15.56 -6.00 -5.80
C VAL A 229 14.45 -6.24 -6.80
N LYS A 230 14.13 -7.49 -7.12
CA LYS A 230 13.05 -7.83 -8.05
C LYS A 230 11.70 -7.33 -7.56
N ALA A 231 11.43 -7.40 -6.25
CA ALA A 231 10.14 -6.98 -5.70
C ALA A 231 9.96 -5.46 -5.74
N TYR A 232 10.95 -4.69 -5.26
CA TYR A 232 10.81 -3.24 -5.22
C TYR A 232 11.05 -2.58 -6.59
N ASP A 233 11.83 -3.19 -7.50
CA ASP A 233 11.94 -2.70 -8.88
C ASP A 233 10.71 -3.01 -9.71
N ALA A 234 10.03 -4.14 -9.48
CA ALA A 234 8.70 -4.36 -10.04
C ALA A 234 7.71 -3.29 -9.59
N CYS A 235 7.79 -2.84 -8.34
CA CYS A 235 6.97 -1.72 -7.86
C CYS A 235 7.29 -0.42 -8.59
N ARG A 236 8.58 -0.08 -8.74
CA ARG A 236 9.01 1.10 -9.51
C ARG A 236 8.50 1.06 -10.95
N PHE A 237 8.64 -0.08 -11.61
CA PHE A 237 8.17 -0.28 -12.98
C PHE A 237 6.65 -0.12 -13.09
N TYR A 238 5.88 -0.75 -12.20
CA TYR A 238 4.42 -0.62 -12.23
C TYR A 238 3.94 0.80 -11.92
N ALA A 239 4.67 1.53 -11.06
CA ALA A 239 4.42 2.96 -10.82
C ALA A 239 4.62 3.81 -12.08
N VAL A 240 5.63 3.50 -12.91
CA VAL A 240 5.82 4.16 -14.23
C VAL A 240 4.58 3.98 -15.10
N LEU A 241 4.04 2.75 -15.15
CA LEU A 241 2.84 2.44 -15.95
C LEU A 241 1.60 3.19 -15.45
N ILE A 242 1.38 3.23 -14.14
CA ILE A 242 0.25 3.96 -13.54
C ILE A 242 0.38 5.46 -13.83
N VAL A 243 1.53 6.07 -13.56
CA VAL A 243 1.75 7.50 -13.80
C VAL A 243 1.60 7.84 -15.28
N GLY A 244 2.18 7.03 -16.18
CA GLY A 244 2.04 7.24 -17.62
C GLY A 244 0.58 7.14 -18.08
N THR A 245 -0.21 6.23 -17.50
CA THR A 245 -1.65 6.14 -17.76
C THR A 245 -2.38 7.41 -17.32
N LEU A 246 -2.05 7.96 -16.15
CA LEU A 246 -2.62 9.23 -15.64
C LEU A 246 -2.18 10.44 -16.47
N GLN A 247 -1.02 10.37 -17.12
CA GLN A 247 -0.52 11.38 -18.06
C GLN A 247 -1.00 11.16 -19.51
N HIS A 248 -2.06 10.39 -19.69
CA HIS A 248 -2.72 10.13 -20.98
C HIS A 248 -1.80 9.48 -22.04
N LYS A 249 -0.77 8.73 -21.64
CA LYS A 249 -0.02 7.89 -22.58
C LYS A 249 -0.89 6.73 -23.06
N SER A 250 -0.76 6.35 -24.32
CA SER A 250 -1.48 5.20 -24.88
C SER A 250 -0.92 3.88 -24.37
N LYS A 251 -1.72 2.81 -24.44
CA LYS A 251 -1.31 1.46 -24.04
C LYS A 251 -0.08 0.99 -24.83
N GLU A 252 -0.04 1.26 -26.13
CA GLU A 252 1.07 0.89 -27.02
C GLU A 252 2.36 1.57 -26.55
N LYS A 253 2.29 2.85 -26.20
CA LYS A 253 3.43 3.61 -25.69
C LYS A 253 3.88 3.15 -24.30
N LEU A 254 2.96 2.71 -23.45
CA LEU A 254 3.29 2.18 -22.12
C LEU A 254 3.89 0.78 -22.17
N LEU A 255 3.55 -0.01 -23.19
CA LEU A 255 4.03 -1.38 -23.35
C LEU A 255 5.23 -1.50 -24.30
N ASP A 256 5.58 -0.43 -25.01
CA ASP A 256 6.78 -0.40 -25.82
C ASP A 256 8.04 -0.39 -24.93
N LYS A 257 8.86 -1.44 -25.08
CA LYS A 257 10.10 -1.68 -24.34
C LYS A 257 11.09 -0.52 -24.45
N HIS A 258 11.05 0.25 -25.54
CA HIS A 258 11.88 1.44 -25.75
C HIS A 258 11.28 2.71 -25.13
N SER A 259 9.95 2.75 -24.95
CA SER A 259 9.17 3.88 -24.43
C SER A 259 8.92 3.83 -22.92
N THR A 260 9.06 2.68 -22.25
CA THR A 260 9.05 2.60 -20.77
C THR A 260 10.22 3.34 -20.10
N MET A 261 11.14 3.90 -20.90
CA MET A 261 12.18 4.84 -20.48
C MET A 261 11.71 6.31 -20.34
N ILE A 262 10.41 6.61 -20.56
CA ILE A 262 9.89 7.98 -20.66
C ILE A 262 9.36 8.48 -19.29
N ILE A 263 10.21 8.50 -18.28
CA ILE A 263 10.08 9.47 -17.18
C ILE A 263 11.43 10.16 -17.05
N ASP A 264 11.68 11.09 -17.98
CA ASP A 264 12.85 11.96 -18.07
C ASP A 264 14.23 11.25 -18.04
N ARG A 265 15.23 11.79 -18.73
CA ARG A 265 16.53 11.12 -18.95
C ARG A 265 17.35 10.87 -17.67
N GLY A 266 16.86 11.29 -16.50
CA GLY A 266 17.46 11.04 -15.18
C GLY A 266 16.87 9.84 -14.42
N LEU A 267 15.56 9.56 -14.55
CA LEU A 267 14.87 8.63 -13.64
C LEU A 267 14.87 7.17 -14.15
N ALA A 268 14.73 6.99 -15.47
CA ALA A 268 14.72 5.67 -16.11
C ALA A 268 16.10 4.99 -16.06
N THR A 269 17.17 5.77 -15.97
CA THR A 269 18.56 5.30 -16.13
C THR A 269 19.02 4.38 -15.00
N ARG A 270 18.36 4.40 -13.83
CA ARG A 270 18.68 3.46 -12.73
C ARG A 270 17.74 2.25 -12.64
N ILE A 271 16.51 2.36 -13.14
CA ILE A 271 15.47 1.32 -12.98
C ILE A 271 15.47 0.34 -14.16
N CYS A 272 15.73 0.82 -15.38
CA CYS A 272 15.67 -0.01 -16.58
C CYS A 272 16.93 -0.88 -16.81
N ILE A 273 18.07 -0.53 -16.22
CA ILE A 273 19.34 -1.22 -16.49
C ILE A 273 19.37 -2.65 -15.90
N GLN A 274 18.63 -2.95 -14.82
CA GLN A 274 18.66 -4.30 -14.22
C GLN A 274 17.51 -5.22 -14.64
N ILE A 275 16.30 -4.69 -14.87
CA ILE A 275 15.12 -5.51 -15.20
C ILE A 275 15.24 -6.19 -16.58
N PHE A 276 15.91 -5.55 -17.55
CA PHE A 276 16.04 -6.06 -18.93
C PHE A 276 17.45 -6.58 -19.29
N ARG A 277 18.37 -6.69 -18.31
CA ARG A 277 19.74 -7.22 -18.52
C ARG A 277 19.92 -8.67 -18.02
N ARG A 278 18.84 -9.43 -17.86
CA ARG A 278 18.91 -10.88 -17.61
C ARG A 278 18.25 -11.65 -18.73
#